data_AF-A0AAP0CVG2-F1
#
_entry.id   AF-A0AAP0CVG2-F1
#
_cell.length_a   1.000
_cell.length_b   1.000
_cell.length_c   1.000
_cell.angle_alpha   90.00
_cell.angle_beta   90.00
_cell.angle_gamma   90.00
#
_symmetry.space_group_name_H-M   'P 1'
#
loop_
_entity.id
_entity.type
_entity.pdbx_description
1 polymer ?
#
loop_
_entity_poly.entity_id
_entity_poly.type
_entity_poly.pdbx_seq_one_letter_code
_entity_poly.pdbx_strand_id
1 'polypeptide(L)'
;MSNEKERETHVYLAKLAEQAERYEEMVESMKNVAKLNVELTVEERNLLSVGYKNVIGARRASWRIMSSIEQKEESKGNESNVTLIKGYCRKVEDELAKICSDILEIIDKHLIPSSGSGEATVFYYKMKGDYYRYLAEFKTDQERKDAAEQSLKGYEAAAAAANTELPSTHPIRLGLALNFSVFYYEIMNSPERACHLAKQAFDEAIADLDSLSEESYKDSTLIMQLLRDNLTLWTSDLPEDGGDENHPKAEESKSAEPEQETGHSPKKLTKQAHHKKKGNGAKITAFAPPKLPISFLAFHRTQQEVRIMACTTFLFFSSILNDKWNLRRSGTEKAKICGILHQSETMLQTLAATSQLMSKCSTDSTPFLHSGQEPVPTTTFLLAKLSKVAILFKRALHPKMLILIGTMRHHSIT
;
A
#
# COMPACT_ATOMS: atom_id res chain seq x y z
N MET A 1 -34.71 -3.90 15.54
CA MET A 1 -34.41 -5.24 16.11
C MET A 1 -33.86 -6.24 15.09
N SER A 2 -34.49 -6.52 13.93
CA SER A 2 -33.90 -7.46 12.95
C SER A 2 -32.61 -6.94 12.31
N ASN A 3 -32.62 -5.70 11.79
CA ASN A 3 -31.48 -5.13 11.06
C ASN A 3 -30.28 -4.83 11.96
N GLU A 4 -30.53 -4.53 13.23
CA GLU A 4 -29.48 -4.27 14.23
C GLU A 4 -28.76 -5.57 14.60
N LYS A 5 -29.51 -6.65 14.86
CA LYS A 5 -28.93 -7.98 15.08
C LYS A 5 -28.19 -8.51 13.85
N GLU A 6 -28.70 -8.22 12.66
CA GLU A 6 -28.05 -8.54 11.38
C GLU A 6 -26.72 -7.78 11.22
N ARG A 7 -26.72 -6.47 11.51
CA ARG A 7 -25.51 -5.62 11.52
C ARG A 7 -24.46 -6.19 12.46
N GLU A 8 -24.83 -6.43 13.73
CA GLU A 8 -23.93 -6.98 14.75
C GLU A 8 -23.34 -8.33 14.32
N THR A 9 -24.17 -9.20 13.72
CA THR A 9 -23.72 -10.50 13.21
C THR A 9 -22.67 -10.33 12.12
N HIS A 10 -22.91 -9.47 11.13
CA HIS A 10 -21.94 -9.24 10.05
C HIS A 10 -20.64 -8.57 10.55
N VAL A 11 -20.74 -7.62 11.47
CA VAL A 11 -19.54 -6.99 12.08
C VAL A 11 -18.73 -8.02 12.86
N TYR A 12 -19.39 -8.89 13.63
CA TYR A 12 -18.70 -9.97 14.34
C TYR A 12 -18.01 -10.95 13.39
N LEU A 13 -18.68 -11.35 12.30
CA LEU A 13 -18.08 -12.21 11.27
C LEU A 13 -16.91 -11.53 10.56
N ALA A 14 -16.97 -10.22 10.29
CA ALA A 14 -15.85 -9.47 9.72
C ALA A 14 -14.63 -9.47 10.64
N LYS A 15 -14.82 -9.30 11.96
CA LYS A 15 -13.73 -9.37 12.95
C LYS A 15 -13.12 -10.77 13.05
N LEU A 16 -13.93 -11.83 12.96
CA LEU A 16 -13.43 -13.21 12.90
C LEU A 16 -12.64 -13.47 11.61
N ALA A 17 -13.14 -12.97 10.48
CA ALA A 17 -12.49 -13.10 9.18
C ALA A 17 -11.14 -12.35 9.15
N GLU A 18 -11.06 -11.16 9.75
CA GLU A 18 -9.81 -10.41 9.93
C GLU A 18 -8.76 -11.22 10.71
N GLN A 19 -9.14 -11.78 11.87
CA GLN A 19 -8.25 -12.60 12.69
C GLN A 19 -7.78 -13.87 11.98
N ALA A 20 -8.59 -14.39 11.07
CA ALA A 20 -8.26 -15.55 10.24
C ALA A 20 -7.53 -15.19 8.93
N GLU A 21 -7.22 -13.91 8.71
CA GLU A 21 -6.64 -13.37 7.46
C GLU A 21 -7.49 -13.72 6.20
N ARG A 22 -8.80 -13.87 6.39
CA ARG A 22 -9.81 -14.20 5.37
C ARG A 22 -10.50 -12.93 4.84
N TYR A 23 -9.72 -12.10 4.14
CA TYR A 23 -10.15 -10.75 3.76
C TYR A 23 -11.29 -10.71 2.74
N GLU A 24 -11.44 -11.75 1.92
CA GLU A 24 -12.55 -11.86 0.95
C GLU A 24 -13.89 -12.01 1.66
N GLU A 25 -13.95 -12.86 2.70
CA GLU A 25 -15.14 -13.01 3.55
C GLU A 25 -15.38 -11.81 4.46
N MET A 26 -14.30 -11.14 4.91
CA MET A 26 -14.37 -9.88 5.64
C MET A 26 -15.06 -8.80 4.79
N VAL A 27 -14.66 -8.66 3.53
CA VAL A 27 -15.27 -7.73 2.57
C VAL A 27 -16.75 -8.06 2.39
N GLU A 28 -17.11 -9.33 2.16
CA GLU A 28 -18.52 -9.70 1.95
C GLU A 28 -19.39 -9.37 3.18
N SER A 29 -18.88 -9.62 4.39
CA SER A 29 -19.58 -9.26 5.62
C SER A 29 -19.78 -7.74 5.74
N MET A 30 -18.73 -6.95 5.47
CA MET A 30 -18.81 -5.49 5.57
C MET A 30 -19.66 -4.85 4.46
N LYS A 31 -19.78 -5.48 3.29
CA LYS A 31 -20.74 -5.05 2.25
C LYS A 31 -22.17 -5.19 2.73
N ASN A 32 -22.50 -6.26 3.45
CA ASN A 32 -23.84 -6.45 4.00
C ASN A 32 -24.15 -5.39 5.06
N VAL A 33 -23.17 -5.02 5.90
CA VAL A 33 -23.29 -3.88 6.82
C VAL A 33 -23.55 -2.58 6.07
N ALA A 34 -22.78 -2.27 5.02
CA ALA A 34 -22.94 -1.05 4.24
C ALA A 34 -24.33 -0.94 3.58
N LYS A 35 -24.85 -2.05 3.06
CA LYS A 35 -26.17 -2.12 2.39
C LYS A 35 -27.36 -1.85 3.31
N LEU A 36 -27.17 -1.80 4.63
CA LEU A 36 -28.21 -1.40 5.58
C LEU A 36 -28.54 0.11 5.51
N ASN A 37 -27.75 0.90 4.77
CA ASN A 37 -27.93 2.36 4.60
C ASN A 37 -27.98 3.12 5.93
N VAL A 38 -27.12 2.71 6.86
CA VAL A 38 -26.90 3.40 8.14
C VAL A 38 -25.43 3.79 8.20
N GLU A 39 -25.14 4.98 8.74
CA GLU A 39 -23.77 5.46 8.89
C GLU A 39 -22.90 4.42 9.61
N LEU A 40 -21.73 4.13 9.03
CA LEU A 40 -20.75 3.25 9.64
C LEU A 40 -20.03 3.98 10.78
N THR A 41 -19.89 3.29 11.90
CA THR A 41 -19.00 3.71 12.98
C THR A 41 -17.54 3.74 12.49
N VAL A 42 -16.67 4.41 13.23
CA VAL A 42 -15.23 4.47 12.91
C VAL A 42 -14.63 3.06 12.83
N GLU A 43 -15.00 2.15 13.75
CA GLU A 43 -14.53 0.76 13.74
C GLU A 43 -14.99 0.02 12.46
N GLU A 44 -16.26 0.12 12.10
CA GLU A 44 -16.80 -0.53 10.91
C GLU A 44 -16.21 0.03 9.61
N ARG A 45 -16.00 1.35 9.56
CA ARG A 45 -15.34 2.01 8.43
C ARG A 45 -13.91 1.49 8.27
N ASN A 46 -13.19 1.35 9.37
CA ASN A 46 -11.85 0.76 9.40
C ASN A 46 -11.87 -0.70 8.92
N LEU A 47 -12.78 -1.55 9.43
CA LEU A 47 -12.93 -2.94 9.00
C LEU A 47 -13.17 -3.04 7.48
N LEU A 48 -14.10 -2.25 6.94
CA LEU A 48 -14.37 -2.21 5.50
C LEU A 48 -13.09 -1.88 4.71
N SER A 49 -12.38 -0.82 5.12
CA SER A 49 -11.17 -0.38 4.43
C SER A 49 -10.02 -1.38 4.52
N VAL A 50 -9.83 -2.04 5.67
CA VAL A 50 -8.80 -3.06 5.88
C VAL A 50 -9.08 -4.28 5.01
N GLY A 51 -10.33 -4.75 4.96
CA GLY A 51 -10.73 -5.86 4.10
C GLY A 51 -10.40 -5.58 2.63
N TYR A 52 -10.93 -4.50 2.08
CA TYR A 52 -10.71 -4.15 0.69
C TYR A 52 -9.25 -3.82 0.37
N LYS A 53 -8.49 -3.18 1.29
CA LYS A 53 -7.05 -2.90 1.14
C LYS A 53 -6.24 -4.18 1.00
N ASN A 54 -6.53 -5.21 1.79
CA ASN A 54 -5.80 -6.48 1.72
C ASN A 54 -6.12 -7.25 0.43
N VAL A 55 -7.41 -7.32 0.05
CA VAL A 55 -7.84 -8.00 -1.19
C VAL A 55 -7.22 -7.32 -2.42
N ILE A 56 -7.34 -5.99 -2.54
CA ILE A 56 -6.77 -5.26 -3.69
C ILE A 56 -5.24 -5.28 -3.68
N GLY A 57 -4.61 -5.22 -2.50
CA GLY A 57 -3.15 -5.22 -2.35
C GLY A 57 -2.51 -6.49 -2.92
N ALA A 58 -3.07 -7.66 -2.60
CA ALA A 58 -2.59 -8.94 -3.12
C ALA A 58 -2.68 -9.03 -4.65
N ARG A 59 -3.78 -8.53 -5.23
CA ARG A 59 -3.96 -8.52 -6.69
C ARG A 59 -3.08 -7.50 -7.41
N ARG A 60 -2.88 -6.31 -6.83
CA ARG A 60 -1.95 -5.31 -7.38
C ARG A 60 -0.51 -5.81 -7.36
N ALA A 61 -0.10 -6.51 -6.29
CA ALA A 61 1.23 -7.14 -6.23
C ALA A 61 1.38 -8.21 -7.32
N SER A 62 0.36 -9.05 -7.50
CA SER A 62 0.35 -10.08 -8.55
C SER A 62 0.47 -9.46 -9.95
N TRP A 63 -0.29 -8.40 -10.24
CA TRP A 63 -0.25 -7.70 -11.51
C TRP A 63 1.13 -7.09 -11.79
N ARG A 64 1.75 -6.40 -10.82
CA ARG A 64 3.11 -5.84 -10.96
C ARG A 64 4.15 -6.90 -11.31
N ILE A 65 4.08 -8.06 -10.65
CA ILE A 65 5.00 -9.17 -10.92
C ILE A 65 4.78 -9.70 -12.35
N MET A 66 3.53 -9.91 -12.75
CA MET A 66 3.20 -10.41 -14.10
C MET A 66 3.66 -9.43 -15.17
N SER A 67 3.36 -8.14 -15.02
CA SER A 67 3.80 -7.09 -15.94
C SER A 67 5.33 -7.02 -16.06
N SER A 68 6.07 -7.15 -14.95
CA SER A 68 7.54 -7.21 -14.97
C SER A 68 8.08 -8.44 -15.70
N ILE A 69 7.44 -9.61 -15.53
CA ILE A 69 7.83 -10.84 -16.24
C ILE A 69 7.53 -10.72 -17.73
N GLU A 70 6.37 -10.14 -18.09
CA GLU A 70 5.99 -9.87 -19.47
C GLU A 70 7.04 -9.04 -20.19
N GLN A 71 7.43 -7.89 -19.62
CA GLN A 71 8.45 -7.00 -20.17
C GLN A 71 9.81 -7.71 -20.34
N LYS A 72 10.21 -8.55 -19.38
CA LYS A 72 11.45 -9.33 -19.45
C LYS A 72 11.42 -10.36 -20.57
N GLU A 73 10.31 -11.07 -20.76
CA GLU A 73 10.18 -12.05 -21.83
C GLU A 73 10.06 -11.38 -23.21
N GLU A 74 9.42 -10.21 -23.29
CA GLU A 74 9.35 -9.40 -24.50
C GLU A 74 10.75 -8.93 -24.93
N SER A 75 11.59 -8.49 -23.97
CA SER A 75 12.99 -8.10 -24.26
C SER A 75 13.87 -9.25 -24.78
N LYS A 76 13.49 -10.52 -24.53
CA LYS A 76 14.19 -11.71 -25.02
C LYS A 76 13.68 -12.18 -26.39
N GLY A 77 12.60 -11.60 -26.92
CA GLY A 77 11.97 -12.05 -28.15
C GLY A 77 11.17 -13.36 -28.03
N ASN A 78 10.78 -13.75 -26.80
CA ASN A 78 10.04 -15.00 -26.56
C ASN A 78 8.53 -14.81 -26.81
N GLU A 79 8.13 -14.56 -28.06
CA GLU A 79 6.76 -14.17 -28.44
C GLU A 79 5.66 -15.13 -27.95
N SER A 80 5.93 -16.44 -27.95
CA SER A 80 4.97 -17.44 -27.45
C SER A 80 4.70 -17.28 -25.94
N ASN A 81 5.75 -17.05 -25.16
CA ASN A 81 5.64 -16.86 -23.72
C ASN A 81 4.97 -15.53 -23.40
N VAL A 82 5.33 -14.47 -24.13
CA VAL A 82 4.70 -13.15 -24.01
C VAL A 82 3.19 -13.24 -24.23
N THR A 83 2.76 -13.99 -25.25
CA THR A 83 1.33 -14.19 -25.51
C THR A 83 0.61 -14.89 -24.36
N LEU A 84 1.23 -15.93 -23.77
CA LEU A 84 0.67 -16.63 -22.60
C LEU A 84 0.59 -15.73 -21.37
N ILE A 85 1.65 -14.94 -21.11
CA ILE A 85 1.72 -14.02 -19.98
C ILE A 85 0.68 -12.90 -20.13
N LYS A 86 0.54 -12.29 -21.32
CA LYS A 86 -0.49 -11.29 -21.63
C LYS A 86 -1.90 -11.84 -21.33
N GLY A 87 -2.17 -13.08 -21.71
CA GLY A 87 -3.45 -13.75 -21.40
C GLY A 87 -3.70 -13.93 -19.89
N TYR A 88 -2.67 -14.20 -19.11
CA TYR A 88 -2.79 -14.31 -17.65
C TYR A 88 -2.87 -12.94 -16.97
N CYS A 89 -2.11 -11.95 -17.44
CA CYS A 89 -2.15 -10.57 -16.95
C CYS A 89 -3.57 -9.99 -17.04
N ARG A 90 -4.25 -10.18 -18.19
CA ARG A 90 -5.65 -9.79 -18.38
C ARG A 90 -6.62 -10.40 -17.36
N LYS A 91 -6.40 -11.65 -16.94
CA LYS A 91 -7.24 -12.26 -15.89
C LYS A 91 -7.08 -11.54 -14.56
N VAL A 92 -5.84 -11.18 -14.21
CA VAL A 92 -5.55 -10.41 -12.98
C VAL A 92 -6.14 -9.00 -13.07
N GLU A 93 -6.06 -8.37 -14.24
CA GLU A 93 -6.68 -7.06 -14.51
C GLU A 93 -8.21 -7.11 -14.37
N ASP A 94 -8.86 -8.16 -14.88
CA ASP A 94 -10.31 -8.36 -14.71
C ASP A 94 -10.70 -8.53 -13.24
N GLU A 95 -9.90 -9.26 -12.46
CA GLU A 95 -10.09 -9.40 -11.01
C GLU A 95 -9.93 -8.06 -10.29
N LEU A 96 -8.87 -7.31 -10.60
CA LEU A 96 -8.64 -5.96 -10.07
C LEU A 96 -9.79 -5.01 -10.40
N ALA A 97 -10.24 -5.01 -11.65
CA ALA A 97 -11.34 -4.17 -12.11
C ALA A 97 -12.65 -4.49 -11.39
N LYS A 98 -12.93 -5.79 -11.14
CA LYS A 98 -14.11 -6.21 -10.37
C LYS A 98 -14.05 -5.73 -8.93
N ILE A 99 -12.90 -5.88 -8.25
CA ILE A 99 -12.74 -5.42 -6.87
C ILE A 99 -12.93 -3.90 -6.78
N CYS A 100 -12.35 -3.14 -7.72
CA CYS A 100 -12.51 -1.68 -7.76
C CYS A 100 -13.96 -1.28 -8.02
N SER A 101 -14.62 -1.90 -9.01
CA SER A 101 -16.01 -1.59 -9.35
C SER A 101 -16.95 -1.89 -8.18
N ASP A 102 -16.71 -2.99 -7.46
CA ASP A 102 -17.52 -3.40 -6.31
C ASP A 102 -17.50 -2.36 -5.18
N ILE A 103 -16.32 -1.91 -4.75
CA ILE A 103 -16.25 -0.88 -3.69
C ILE A 103 -16.75 0.48 -4.16
N LEU A 104 -16.48 0.86 -5.41
CA LEU A 104 -16.97 2.13 -5.96
C LEU A 104 -18.51 2.16 -5.97
N GLU A 105 -19.14 1.05 -6.34
CA GLU A 105 -20.61 0.92 -6.28
C GLU A 105 -21.12 1.02 -4.84
N ILE A 106 -20.47 0.38 -3.87
CA ILE A 106 -20.85 0.45 -2.46
C ILE A 106 -20.69 1.88 -1.91
N ILE A 107 -19.60 2.57 -2.26
CA ILE A 107 -19.34 3.96 -1.87
C ILE A 107 -20.46 4.86 -2.36
N ASP A 108 -20.79 4.78 -3.65
CA ASP A 108 -21.73 5.69 -4.30
C ASP A 108 -23.19 5.43 -3.91
N LYS A 109 -23.57 4.15 -3.73
CA LYS A 109 -24.97 3.79 -3.43
C LYS A 109 -25.30 3.82 -1.95
N HIS A 110 -24.34 3.54 -1.08
CA HIS A 110 -24.62 3.25 0.33
C HIS A 110 -23.83 4.13 1.30
N LEU A 111 -22.53 4.34 1.09
CA LEU A 111 -21.68 4.98 2.09
C LEU A 111 -21.74 6.50 2.07
N ILE A 112 -21.54 7.13 0.91
CA ILE A 112 -21.65 8.60 0.78
C ILE A 112 -23.08 9.09 1.09
N PRO A 113 -24.16 8.45 0.59
CA PRO A 113 -25.51 8.89 0.92
C PRO A 113 -25.88 8.76 2.40
N SER A 114 -25.21 7.84 3.13
CA SER A 114 -25.49 7.58 4.54
C SER A 114 -24.50 8.27 5.49
N SER A 115 -23.47 8.97 5.00
CA SER A 115 -22.49 9.65 5.85
C SER A 115 -23.00 11.00 6.32
N GLY A 116 -22.96 11.24 7.64
CA GLY A 116 -23.36 12.51 8.25
C GLY A 116 -22.17 13.36 8.74
N SER A 117 -21.02 12.72 9.00
CA SER A 117 -19.83 13.40 9.51
C SER A 117 -18.87 13.85 8.40
N GLY A 118 -18.19 14.99 8.63
CA GLY A 118 -17.11 15.47 7.76
C GLY A 118 -15.98 14.45 7.61
N GLU A 119 -15.63 13.77 8.71
CA GLU A 119 -14.63 12.71 8.72
C GLU A 119 -15.00 11.52 7.80
N ALA A 120 -16.26 11.03 7.89
CA ALA A 120 -16.74 9.96 7.01
C ALA A 120 -16.71 10.39 5.54
N THR A 121 -17.13 11.62 5.27
CA THR A 121 -17.15 12.20 3.92
C THR A 121 -15.75 12.21 3.31
N VAL A 122 -14.76 12.76 4.02
CA VAL A 122 -13.36 12.77 3.57
C VAL A 122 -12.85 11.35 3.36
N PHE A 123 -13.14 10.43 4.27
CA PHE A 123 -12.71 9.05 4.18
C PHE A 123 -13.23 8.35 2.92
N TYR A 124 -14.53 8.47 2.62
CA TYR A 124 -15.12 7.78 1.46
C TYR A 124 -14.71 8.40 0.13
N TYR A 125 -14.62 9.73 0.03
CA TYR A 125 -14.11 10.37 -1.18
C TYR A 125 -12.62 10.07 -1.42
N LYS A 126 -11.81 10.03 -0.36
CA LYS A 126 -10.42 9.57 -0.45
C LYS A 126 -10.35 8.13 -0.96
N MET A 127 -11.18 7.24 -0.40
CA MET A 127 -11.24 5.84 -0.83
C MET A 127 -11.68 5.73 -2.29
N LYS A 128 -12.67 6.53 -2.73
CA LYS A 128 -13.09 6.62 -4.13
C LYS A 128 -11.93 7.02 -5.05
N GLY A 129 -11.18 8.07 -4.67
CA GLY A 129 -9.96 8.50 -5.36
C GLY A 129 -8.92 7.38 -5.46
N ASP A 130 -8.67 6.66 -4.37
CA ASP A 130 -7.75 5.52 -4.31
C ASP A 130 -8.13 4.39 -5.29
N TYR A 131 -9.40 3.99 -5.34
CA TYR A 131 -9.85 2.89 -6.21
C TYR A 131 -9.88 3.26 -7.69
N TYR A 132 -10.19 4.50 -8.03
CA TYR A 132 -10.01 4.98 -9.40
C TYR A 132 -8.54 5.09 -9.80
N ARG A 133 -7.66 5.49 -8.87
CA ARG A 133 -6.21 5.46 -9.10
C ARG A 133 -5.73 4.05 -9.41
N TYR A 134 -6.21 3.04 -8.68
CA TYR A 134 -5.85 1.64 -8.95
C TYR A 134 -6.31 1.18 -10.34
N LEU A 135 -7.47 1.65 -10.83
CA LEU A 135 -7.89 1.40 -12.21
C LEU A 135 -6.94 2.08 -13.22
N ALA A 136 -6.54 3.32 -12.97
CA ALA A 136 -5.64 4.07 -13.85
C ALA A 136 -4.22 3.48 -13.94
N GLU A 137 -3.80 2.61 -13.00
CA GLU A 137 -2.49 1.95 -13.03
C GLU A 137 -2.33 0.95 -14.18
N PHE A 138 -3.41 0.23 -14.55
CA PHE A 138 -3.34 -0.87 -15.52
C PHE A 138 -4.24 -0.68 -16.74
N LYS A 139 -5.22 0.22 -16.68
CA LYS A 139 -6.03 0.57 -17.84
C LYS A 139 -5.20 1.33 -18.89
N THR A 140 -5.63 1.26 -20.15
CA THR A 140 -4.97 1.94 -21.27
C THR A 140 -5.90 2.96 -21.93
N ASP A 141 -5.31 3.84 -22.75
CA ASP A 141 -6.02 4.76 -23.64
C ASP A 141 -7.10 5.59 -22.94
N GLN A 142 -8.33 5.53 -23.45
CA GLN A 142 -9.46 6.30 -22.93
C GLN A 142 -9.87 5.84 -21.53
N GLU A 143 -9.88 4.53 -21.25
CA GLU A 143 -10.27 4.01 -19.94
C GLU A 143 -9.30 4.49 -18.84
N ARG A 144 -8.01 4.62 -19.16
CA ARG A 144 -7.01 5.21 -18.24
C ARG A 144 -7.30 6.67 -17.95
N LYS A 145 -7.61 7.46 -18.98
CA LYS A 145 -7.93 8.89 -18.83
C LYS A 145 -9.18 9.10 -17.98
N ASP A 146 -10.23 8.34 -18.27
CA ASP A 146 -11.48 8.40 -17.51
C ASP A 146 -11.26 8.03 -16.04
N ALA A 147 -10.50 6.95 -15.77
CA ALA A 147 -10.15 6.54 -14.42
C ALA A 147 -9.32 7.62 -13.69
N ALA A 148 -8.33 8.22 -14.35
CA ALA A 148 -7.52 9.30 -13.77
C ALA A 148 -8.36 10.54 -13.45
N GLU A 149 -9.28 10.93 -14.32
CA GLU A 149 -10.18 12.07 -14.08
C GLU A 149 -11.12 11.81 -12.89
N GLN A 150 -11.68 10.61 -12.79
CA GLN A 150 -12.53 10.24 -11.66
C GLN A 150 -11.73 10.15 -10.34
N SER A 151 -10.48 9.70 -10.40
CA SER A 151 -9.57 9.70 -9.25
C SER A 151 -9.31 11.12 -8.76
N LEU A 152 -9.00 12.04 -9.68
CA LEU A 152 -8.79 13.47 -9.38
C LEU A 152 -10.04 14.07 -8.72
N LYS A 153 -11.23 13.87 -9.29
CA LYS A 153 -12.50 14.35 -8.72
C LYS A 153 -12.72 13.83 -7.29
N GLY A 154 -12.43 12.55 -7.06
CA GLY A 154 -12.53 11.93 -5.73
C GLY A 154 -11.60 12.60 -4.72
N TYR A 155 -10.33 12.80 -5.08
CA TYR A 155 -9.36 13.44 -4.19
C TYR A 155 -9.64 14.93 -3.97
N GLU A 156 -10.09 15.67 -4.99
CA GLU A 156 -10.47 17.08 -4.85
C GLU A 156 -11.68 17.26 -3.92
N ALA A 157 -12.72 16.40 -4.07
CA ALA A 157 -13.86 16.40 -3.16
C ALA A 157 -13.44 16.07 -1.72
N ALA A 158 -12.54 15.10 -1.53
CA ALA A 158 -12.00 14.77 -0.21
C ALA A 158 -11.19 15.94 0.37
N ALA A 159 -10.38 16.63 -0.45
CA ALA A 159 -9.53 17.73 0.01
C ALA A 159 -10.35 18.96 0.39
N ALA A 160 -11.39 19.27 -0.38
CA ALA A 160 -12.32 20.35 -0.07
C ALA A 160 -12.99 20.13 1.30
N ALA A 161 -13.50 18.92 1.56
CA ALA A 161 -14.08 18.57 2.85
C ALA A 161 -13.04 18.52 3.98
N ALA A 162 -11.83 18.02 3.72
CA ALA A 162 -10.79 17.91 4.74
C ALA A 162 -10.29 19.27 5.22
N ASN A 163 -10.22 20.26 4.32
CA ASN A 163 -9.76 21.61 4.66
C ASN A 163 -10.73 22.35 5.58
N THR A 164 -12.01 22.00 5.58
CA THR A 164 -13.04 22.61 6.44
C THR A 164 -13.29 21.83 7.72
N GLU A 165 -13.27 20.49 7.64
CA GLU A 165 -13.74 19.63 8.73
C GLU A 165 -12.62 19.06 9.61
N LEU A 166 -11.38 19.01 9.11
CA LEU A 166 -10.29 18.28 9.77
C LEU A 166 -9.06 19.18 9.99
N PRO A 167 -8.41 19.13 11.18
CA PRO A 167 -7.16 19.84 11.41
C PRO A 167 -6.04 19.30 10.50
N SER A 168 -5.03 20.15 10.23
CA SER A 168 -3.84 19.84 9.41
C SER A 168 -3.13 18.55 9.83
N THR A 169 -3.13 18.27 11.13
CA THR A 169 -2.53 17.09 11.78
C THR A 169 -3.42 15.86 11.77
N HIS A 170 -4.67 15.93 11.32
CA HIS A 170 -5.58 14.79 11.37
C HIS A 170 -5.08 13.63 10.47
N PRO A 171 -4.98 12.37 10.97
CA PRO A 171 -4.45 11.25 10.19
C PRO A 171 -5.14 11.01 8.85
N ILE A 172 -6.46 11.22 8.77
CA ILE A 172 -7.22 11.08 7.51
C ILE A 172 -6.83 12.18 6.50
N ARG A 173 -6.63 13.43 6.94
CA ARG A 173 -6.22 14.56 6.07
C ARG A 173 -4.78 14.37 5.60
N LEU A 174 -3.87 13.97 6.50
CA LEU A 174 -2.50 13.61 6.14
C LEU A 174 -2.45 12.43 5.16
N GLY A 175 -3.22 11.38 5.42
CA GLY A 175 -3.31 10.21 4.55
C GLY A 175 -3.91 10.54 3.18
N LEU A 176 -4.83 11.50 3.10
CA LEU A 176 -5.33 12.05 1.85
C LEU A 176 -4.22 12.75 1.07
N ALA A 177 -3.48 13.67 1.69
CA ALA A 177 -2.37 14.37 1.04
C ALA A 177 -1.28 13.42 0.54
N LEU A 178 -0.96 12.38 1.33
CA LEU A 178 -0.04 11.32 0.93
C LEU A 178 -0.51 10.61 -0.34
N ASN A 179 -1.76 10.14 -0.38
CA ASN A 179 -2.25 9.40 -1.54
C ASN A 179 -2.46 10.30 -2.77
N PHE A 180 -2.86 11.55 -2.56
CA PHE A 180 -3.09 12.50 -3.64
C PHE A 180 -1.77 12.99 -4.26
N SER A 181 -0.70 13.16 -3.46
CA SER A 181 0.64 13.44 -4.00
C SER A 181 1.17 12.25 -4.82
N VAL A 182 1.01 11.02 -4.35
CA VAL A 182 1.34 9.80 -5.12
C VAL A 182 0.56 9.74 -6.43
N PHE A 183 -0.73 10.11 -6.43
CA PHE A 183 -1.52 10.21 -7.66
C PHE A 183 -0.93 11.20 -8.66
N TYR A 184 -0.56 12.41 -8.21
CA TYR A 184 0.07 13.40 -9.09
C TYR A 184 1.40 12.90 -9.67
N TYR A 185 2.18 12.18 -8.85
CA TYR A 185 3.47 11.63 -9.27
C TYR A 185 3.30 10.48 -10.27
N GLU A 186 2.62 9.41 -9.85
CA GLU A 186 2.58 8.14 -10.58
C GLU A 186 1.57 8.12 -11.73
N ILE A 187 0.45 8.85 -11.64
CA ILE A 187 -0.64 8.77 -12.62
C ILE A 187 -0.66 10.00 -13.54
N MET A 188 -0.62 11.20 -12.96
CA MET A 188 -0.70 12.45 -13.71
C MET A 188 0.64 12.89 -14.30
N ASN A 189 1.74 12.20 -13.93
CA ASN A 189 3.10 12.55 -14.37
C ASN A 189 3.41 14.03 -14.14
N SER A 190 3.05 14.54 -12.96
CA SER A 190 3.18 15.93 -12.52
C SER A 190 3.99 16.00 -11.22
N PRO A 191 5.30 15.71 -11.26
CA PRO A 191 6.12 15.54 -10.06
C PRO A 191 6.26 16.84 -9.24
N GLU A 192 6.27 18.00 -9.87
CA GLU A 192 6.33 19.30 -9.18
C GLU A 192 5.09 19.52 -8.32
N ARG A 193 3.91 19.19 -8.86
CA ARG A 193 2.63 19.30 -8.15
C ARG A 193 2.53 18.29 -7.01
N ALA A 194 3.06 17.07 -7.21
CA ALA A 194 3.15 16.06 -6.17
C ALA A 194 4.02 16.52 -4.99
N CYS A 195 5.22 17.02 -5.28
CA CYS A 195 6.16 17.54 -4.28
C CYS A 195 5.59 18.76 -3.55
N HIS A 196 4.96 19.69 -4.28
CA HIS A 196 4.33 20.86 -3.67
C HIS A 196 3.24 20.45 -2.66
N LEU A 197 2.32 19.56 -3.06
CA LEU A 197 1.24 19.09 -2.20
C LEU A 197 1.77 18.35 -0.96
N ALA A 198 2.73 17.45 -1.14
CA ALA A 198 3.32 16.69 -0.03
C ALA A 198 4.06 17.61 0.95
N LYS A 199 4.83 18.58 0.44
CA LYS A 199 5.56 19.55 1.26
C LYS A 199 4.60 20.47 2.02
N GLN A 200 3.58 21.00 1.35
CA GLN A 200 2.57 21.84 2.00
C GLN A 200 1.91 21.11 3.17
N ALA A 201 1.43 19.88 2.96
CA ALA A 201 0.79 19.10 4.02
C ALA A 201 1.75 18.79 5.18
N PHE A 202 3.02 18.54 4.89
CA PHE A 202 4.04 18.29 5.90
C PHE A 202 4.34 19.55 6.73
N ASP A 203 4.53 20.70 6.08
CA ASP A 203 4.83 21.98 6.73
C ASP A 203 3.65 22.48 7.58
N GLU A 204 2.41 22.37 7.06
CA GLU A 204 1.17 22.68 7.81
C GLU A 204 1.04 21.81 9.06
N ALA A 205 1.29 20.50 8.95
CA ALA A 205 1.19 19.60 10.09
C ALA A 205 2.31 19.80 11.12
N ILE A 206 3.51 20.21 10.71
CA ILE A 206 4.59 20.58 11.63
C ILE A 206 4.19 21.77 12.50
N ALA A 207 3.53 22.79 11.92
CA ALA A 207 3.16 24.01 12.63
C ALA A 207 2.23 23.73 13.83
N ASP A 208 1.38 22.70 13.71
CA ASP A 208 0.39 22.34 14.73
C ASP A 208 0.77 21.08 15.54
N LEU A 209 1.94 20.49 15.30
CA LEU A 209 2.32 19.17 15.83
C LEU A 209 2.40 19.14 17.37
N ASP A 210 2.87 20.23 17.98
CA ASP A 210 3.05 20.34 19.43
C ASP A 210 1.72 20.38 20.20
N SER A 211 0.58 20.57 19.50
CA SER A 211 -0.76 20.60 20.10
C SER A 211 -1.41 19.21 20.25
N LEU A 212 -0.78 18.16 19.71
CA LEU A 212 -1.36 16.83 19.66
C LEU A 212 -1.28 16.07 20.99
N SER A 213 -2.29 15.22 21.23
CA SER A 213 -2.23 14.20 22.27
C SER A 213 -1.20 13.11 21.91
N GLU A 214 -0.70 12.36 22.90
CA GLU A 214 0.29 11.29 22.65
C GLU A 214 -0.21 10.21 21.68
N GLU A 215 -1.51 9.90 21.73
CA GLU A 215 -2.15 8.93 20.85
C GLU A 215 -2.19 9.44 19.40
N SER A 216 -2.72 10.65 19.18
CA SER A 216 -2.80 11.26 17.85
C SER A 216 -1.42 11.59 17.26
N TYR A 217 -0.43 11.88 18.11
CA TYR A 217 0.94 12.19 17.71
C TYR A 217 1.58 10.99 16.99
N LYS A 218 1.40 9.77 17.49
CA LYS A 218 2.01 8.56 16.91
C LYS A 218 1.50 8.30 15.49
N ASP A 219 0.19 8.40 15.28
CA ASP A 219 -0.41 8.14 13.97
C ASP A 219 -0.06 9.23 12.95
N SER A 220 -0.11 10.49 13.38
CA SER A 220 0.19 11.64 12.51
C SER A 220 1.66 11.64 12.09
N THR A 221 2.59 11.42 13.03
CA THR A 221 4.03 11.38 12.72
C THR A 221 4.42 10.21 11.83
N LEU A 222 3.74 9.06 11.92
CA LEU A 222 3.96 7.94 11.01
C LEU A 222 3.64 8.32 9.56
N ILE A 223 2.53 9.04 9.33
CA ILE A 223 2.13 9.47 7.97
C ILE A 223 3.04 10.61 7.47
N MET A 224 3.41 11.56 8.34
CA MET A 224 4.37 12.62 8.01
C MET A 224 5.73 12.03 7.60
N GLN A 225 6.16 10.95 8.25
CA GLN A 225 7.38 10.24 7.87
C GLN A 225 7.28 9.69 6.43
N LEU A 226 6.14 9.11 6.05
CA LEU A 226 5.92 8.63 4.68
C LEU A 226 5.92 9.77 3.65
N LEU A 227 5.33 10.93 3.98
CA LEU A 227 5.40 12.13 3.14
C LEU A 227 6.86 12.58 2.93
N ARG A 228 7.67 12.60 4.00
CA ARG A 228 9.09 12.96 3.93
C ARG A 228 9.89 11.96 3.09
N ASP A 229 9.62 10.67 3.24
CA ASP A 229 10.29 9.62 2.48
C ASP A 229 9.99 9.76 0.98
N ASN A 230 8.73 10.01 0.61
CA ASN A 230 8.34 10.30 -0.77
C ASN A 230 9.02 11.56 -1.32
N LEU A 231 9.02 12.67 -0.57
CA LEU A 231 9.70 13.90 -0.99
C LEU A 231 11.20 13.67 -1.23
N THR A 232 11.85 12.90 -0.37
CA THR A 232 13.28 12.57 -0.52
C THR A 232 13.53 11.77 -1.80
N LEU A 233 12.65 10.80 -2.10
CA LEU A 233 12.75 9.99 -3.31
C LEU A 233 12.48 10.81 -4.59
N TRP A 234 11.49 11.69 -4.57
CA TRP A 234 11.08 12.44 -5.77
C TRP A 234 11.99 13.63 -6.06
N THR A 235 12.60 14.22 -5.04
CA THR A 235 13.54 15.34 -5.25
C THR A 235 14.88 14.89 -5.84
N SER A 236 15.26 13.61 -5.71
CA SER A 236 16.41 13.06 -6.43
C SER A 236 16.13 12.79 -7.92
N ASP A 237 14.85 12.65 -8.30
CA ASP A 237 14.43 12.39 -9.68
C ASP A 237 14.20 13.67 -10.50
N LEU A 238 14.05 14.81 -9.82
CA LEU A 238 13.95 16.12 -10.47
C LEU A 238 15.35 16.54 -10.97
N PRO A 239 15.49 17.03 -12.21
CA PRO A 239 16.73 17.65 -12.64
C PRO A 239 17.10 18.77 -11.66
N GLU A 240 18.36 18.83 -11.22
CA GLU A 240 18.91 20.08 -10.67
C GLU A 240 18.87 21.11 -11.80
N ASP A 241 17.75 21.80 -11.94
CA ASP A 241 17.65 22.88 -12.91
C ASP A 241 18.55 24.00 -12.41
N GLY A 242 19.66 24.19 -13.12
CA GLY A 242 20.63 25.22 -12.88
C GLY A 242 19.93 26.57 -12.85
N GLY A 243 20.24 27.37 -11.83
CA GLY A 243 19.73 28.72 -11.75
C GLY A 243 20.05 29.50 -13.03
N ASP A 244 19.03 30.10 -13.64
CA ASP A 244 19.04 31.53 -13.90
C ASP A 244 17.64 32.06 -14.25
N GLU A 245 17.47 33.34 -14.00
CA GLU A 245 16.27 34.15 -14.08
C GLU A 245 15.57 34.15 -15.45
N ASN A 246 14.24 34.00 -15.47
CA ASN A 246 13.36 34.99 -16.11
C ASN A 246 11.86 34.65 -15.93
N HIS A 247 11.17 35.48 -15.16
CA HIS A 247 9.74 35.70 -15.32
C HIS A 247 9.45 36.27 -16.71
N PRO A 248 8.38 35.80 -17.37
CA PRO A 248 7.36 36.77 -17.74
C PRO A 248 5.96 36.38 -17.26
N LYS A 249 5.17 37.45 -17.14
CA LYS A 249 3.85 37.58 -16.53
C LYS A 249 2.75 36.81 -17.26
N ALA A 250 1.74 36.48 -16.47
CA ALA A 250 0.40 36.06 -16.88
C ALA A 250 -0.25 37.04 -17.87
N GLU A 251 -0.97 36.49 -18.85
CA GLU A 251 -2.14 37.13 -19.44
C GLU A 251 -3.33 36.18 -19.36
N GLU A 252 -4.35 36.65 -18.66
CA GLU A 252 -5.72 36.12 -18.65
C GLU A 252 -6.34 36.26 -20.05
N SER A 253 -7.09 35.26 -20.49
CA SER A 253 -8.25 35.53 -21.37
C SER A 253 -9.43 34.65 -20.98
N LYS A 254 -10.56 35.35 -20.82
CA LYS A 254 -11.85 34.89 -20.33
C LYS A 254 -12.60 34.06 -21.37
N SER A 255 -13.28 33.03 -20.85
CA SER A 255 -14.60 32.49 -21.19
C SER A 255 -15.37 33.08 -22.40
N ALA A 256 -15.85 32.17 -23.26
CA ALA A 256 -17.17 32.28 -23.89
C ALA A 256 -17.69 30.88 -24.32
N GLU A 257 -18.86 30.51 -23.80
CA GLU A 257 -19.81 29.49 -24.28
C GLU A 257 -21.21 30.17 -24.20
N PRO A 258 -22.31 29.62 -24.74
CA PRO A 258 -22.48 28.67 -25.84
C PRO A 258 -23.62 29.09 -26.82
N GLU A 259 -23.73 28.46 -28.00
CA GLU A 259 -25.03 28.37 -28.69
C GLU A 259 -25.31 26.95 -29.19
N GLN A 260 -26.52 26.52 -28.86
CA GLN A 260 -27.19 25.27 -29.24
C GLN A 260 -27.65 25.34 -30.70
N GLU A 261 -27.79 24.19 -31.37
CA GLU A 261 -29.08 23.80 -31.96
C GLU A 261 -29.06 22.36 -32.51
N THR A 262 -30.10 21.61 -32.07
CA THR A 262 -30.93 20.63 -32.80
C THR A 262 -30.31 19.35 -33.37
N GLY A 263 -30.95 18.22 -33.07
CA GLY A 263 -30.52 16.89 -33.51
C GLY A 263 -31.45 16.19 -34.49
N HIS A 264 -31.11 14.96 -34.83
CA HIS A 264 -32.07 13.92 -35.18
C HIS A 264 -31.39 12.54 -35.20
N SER A 265 -32.06 11.56 -34.60
CA SER A 265 -31.84 10.14 -34.91
C SER A 265 -32.39 9.83 -36.31
N PRO A 266 -31.99 8.70 -36.93
CA PRO A 266 -33.03 7.69 -37.12
C PRO A 266 -32.55 6.24 -36.92
N LYS A 267 -33.38 5.45 -36.24
CA LYS A 267 -33.38 3.98 -36.30
C LYS A 267 -34.24 3.49 -37.46
N LYS A 268 -33.75 2.48 -38.20
CA LYS A 268 -34.49 1.37 -38.85
C LYS A 268 -33.42 0.33 -39.22
N LEU A 269 -33.32 -0.88 -38.67
CA LEU A 269 -34.24 -2.01 -38.49
C LEU A 269 -34.54 -2.79 -39.78
N THR A 270 -33.86 -3.93 -39.94
CA THR A 270 -34.35 -5.15 -40.62
C THR A 270 -33.49 -6.35 -40.16
N LYS A 271 -34.05 -7.27 -39.38
CA LYS A 271 -34.57 -8.62 -39.76
C LYS A 271 -33.47 -9.70 -39.80
N GLN A 272 -33.39 -10.58 -38.80
CA GLN A 272 -34.15 -11.83 -38.57
C GLN A 272 -33.41 -13.06 -39.13
N ALA A 273 -33.09 -14.02 -38.26
CA ALA A 273 -33.53 -15.42 -38.41
C ALA A 273 -33.17 -16.25 -37.17
N HIS A 274 -34.17 -17.00 -36.68
CA HIS A 274 -34.13 -17.95 -35.59
C HIS A 274 -33.39 -19.25 -35.95
N HIS A 275 -32.77 -19.90 -34.96
CA HIS A 275 -33.01 -21.33 -34.72
C HIS A 275 -32.78 -21.74 -33.26
N LYS A 276 -33.52 -22.78 -32.88
CA LYS A 276 -33.96 -23.19 -31.54
C LYS A 276 -33.43 -24.59 -31.25
N LYS A 277 -32.92 -24.89 -30.05
CA LYS A 277 -33.25 -26.11 -29.28
C LYS A 277 -32.49 -26.24 -27.94
N LYS A 278 -33.31 -26.44 -26.90
CA LYS A 278 -33.29 -27.43 -25.79
C LYS A 278 -31.95 -27.80 -25.13
N GLY A 279 -31.95 -27.71 -23.80
CA GLY A 279 -30.83 -28.03 -22.93
C GLY A 279 -30.66 -29.49 -22.54
N ASN A 280 -29.72 -29.71 -21.62
CA ASN A 280 -29.65 -30.81 -20.67
C ASN A 280 -28.63 -30.46 -19.57
N GLY A 281 -28.97 -30.80 -18.33
CA GLY A 281 -28.05 -30.68 -17.20
C GLY A 281 -27.05 -31.83 -17.13
N ALA A 282 -25.88 -31.55 -16.55
CA ALA A 282 -24.99 -32.55 -15.99
C ALA A 282 -24.26 -31.95 -14.79
N LYS A 283 -24.41 -32.59 -13.61
CA LYS A 283 -23.60 -32.36 -12.41
C LYS A 283 -22.17 -32.82 -12.69
N ILE A 284 -21.17 -32.02 -12.31
CA ILE A 284 -19.79 -32.48 -12.11
C ILE A 284 -19.35 -32.09 -10.70
N THR A 285 -18.97 -33.11 -9.95
CA THR A 285 -18.53 -33.12 -8.56
C THR A 285 -17.14 -32.50 -8.40
N ALA A 286 -16.94 -31.77 -7.30
CA ALA A 286 -15.70 -31.12 -6.89
C ALA A 286 -14.57 -32.11 -6.59
N PHE A 287 -13.35 -31.79 -7.04
CA PHE A 287 -12.09 -32.30 -6.49
C PHE A 287 -11.36 -31.11 -5.85
N ALA A 288 -11.07 -31.21 -4.55
CA ALA A 288 -10.30 -30.23 -3.80
C ALA A 288 -8.78 -30.44 -4.03
N PRO A 289 -7.98 -29.39 -4.27
CA PRO A 289 -6.52 -29.48 -4.23
C PRO A 289 -5.98 -29.40 -2.79
N PRO A 290 -4.78 -29.96 -2.52
CA PRO A 290 -4.32 -30.24 -1.15
C PRO A 290 -3.82 -28.99 -0.41
N LYS A 291 -4.07 -28.96 0.91
CA LYS A 291 -3.61 -27.91 1.84
C LYS A 291 -2.09 -27.96 2.01
N LEU A 292 -1.40 -26.85 1.75
CA LEU A 292 0.00 -26.64 2.18
C LEU A 292 0.03 -26.33 3.69
N PRO A 293 0.97 -26.92 4.47
CA PRO A 293 1.01 -26.75 5.92
C PRO A 293 1.51 -25.37 6.36
N ILE A 294 0.91 -24.87 7.45
CA ILE A 294 1.06 -23.55 8.10
C ILE A 294 2.54 -23.17 8.40
N SER A 295 3.44 -24.15 8.49
CA SER A 295 4.88 -23.93 8.70
C SER A 295 5.59 -23.23 7.54
N PHE A 296 5.08 -23.34 6.31
CA PHE A 296 5.71 -22.76 5.11
C PHE A 296 5.49 -21.24 4.99
N LEU A 297 4.32 -20.75 5.43
CA LEU A 297 3.98 -19.32 5.44
C LEU A 297 4.72 -18.57 6.56
N ALA A 298 4.88 -19.19 7.74
CA ALA A 298 5.67 -18.63 8.83
C ALA A 298 7.17 -18.53 8.48
N PHE A 299 7.70 -19.48 7.71
CA PHE A 299 9.07 -19.46 7.21
C PHE A 299 9.32 -18.28 6.26
N HIS A 300 8.38 -17.99 5.36
CA HIS A 300 8.50 -16.88 4.41
C HIS A 300 8.39 -15.50 5.07
N ARG A 301 7.50 -15.36 6.07
CA ARG A 301 7.35 -14.11 6.86
C ARG A 301 8.62 -13.78 7.64
N THR A 302 9.24 -14.79 8.25
CA THR A 302 10.52 -14.63 8.98
C THR A 302 11.68 -14.27 8.04
N GLN A 303 11.73 -14.83 6.84
CA GLN A 303 12.73 -14.48 5.81
C GLN A 303 12.60 -13.02 5.34
N GLN A 304 11.37 -12.53 5.21
CA GLN A 304 11.11 -11.17 4.76
C GLN A 304 11.48 -10.15 5.83
N GLU A 305 11.19 -10.42 7.11
CA GLU A 305 11.58 -9.56 8.23
C GLU A 305 13.11 -9.49 8.42
N VAL A 306 13.83 -10.61 8.26
CA VAL A 306 15.30 -10.63 8.34
C VAL A 306 15.93 -9.88 7.17
N ARG A 307 15.37 -9.97 5.95
CA ARG A 307 15.83 -9.22 4.78
C ARG A 307 15.62 -7.71 4.91
N ILE A 308 14.45 -7.30 5.42
CA ILE A 308 14.15 -5.88 5.68
C ILE A 308 15.12 -5.34 6.74
N MET A 309 15.35 -6.08 7.82
CA MET A 309 16.27 -5.67 8.90
C MET A 309 17.73 -5.57 8.41
N ALA A 310 18.16 -6.47 7.53
CA ALA A 310 19.47 -6.41 6.90
C ALA A 310 19.61 -5.19 5.97
N CYS A 311 18.57 -4.87 5.18
CA CYS A 311 18.56 -3.71 4.30
C CYS A 311 18.56 -2.38 5.08
N THR A 312 17.75 -2.26 6.14
CA THR A 312 17.73 -1.05 6.97
C THR A 312 19.03 -0.83 7.72
N THR A 313 19.69 -1.92 8.16
CA THR A 313 21.00 -1.84 8.80
C THR A 313 22.06 -1.42 7.78
N PHE A 314 22.07 -2.00 6.58
CA PHE A 314 23.02 -1.66 5.52
C PHE A 314 22.89 -0.20 5.06
N LEU A 315 21.66 0.29 4.84
CA LEU A 315 21.41 1.69 4.43
C LEU A 315 21.81 2.69 5.52
N PHE A 316 21.55 2.37 6.79
CA PHE A 316 21.97 3.21 7.92
C PHE A 316 23.50 3.29 8.06
N PHE A 317 24.22 2.17 7.85
CA PHE A 317 25.69 2.16 7.86
C PHE A 317 26.30 2.81 6.61
N SER A 318 25.65 2.68 5.45
CA SER A 318 26.09 3.34 4.21
C SER A 318 26.00 4.87 4.34
N SER A 319 24.93 5.39 4.95
CA SER A 319 24.80 6.82 5.28
C SER A 319 25.85 7.30 6.31
N ILE A 320 26.15 6.50 7.35
CA ILE A 320 27.22 6.84 8.32
C ILE A 320 28.61 6.83 7.67
N LEU A 321 28.89 5.90 6.76
CA LEU A 321 30.16 5.82 6.04
C LEU A 321 30.31 6.94 5.01
N ASN A 322 29.22 7.36 4.36
CA ASN A 322 29.24 8.41 3.35
C ASN A 322 29.32 9.82 3.97
N ASP A 323 28.60 10.08 5.08
CA ASP A 323 28.52 11.43 5.66
C ASP A 323 29.69 11.81 6.57
N LYS A 324 30.51 10.85 7.05
CA LYS A 324 31.43 11.11 8.17
C LYS A 324 32.89 10.68 7.98
N TRP A 325 33.29 10.25 6.78
CA TRP A 325 34.72 9.99 6.52
C TRP A 325 35.55 11.27 6.29
N ASN A 326 34.90 12.39 5.97
CA ASN A 326 35.57 13.65 5.58
C ASN A 326 35.73 14.72 6.68
N LEU A 327 35.36 14.47 7.94
CA LEU A 327 35.53 15.47 9.02
C LEU A 327 36.64 15.09 10.03
N ARG A 328 37.55 16.03 10.30
CA ARG A 328 38.67 15.92 11.26
C ARG A 328 38.15 15.66 12.69
N ARG A 329 38.12 14.39 13.12
CA ARG A 329 37.78 13.98 14.49
C ARG A 329 38.99 13.47 15.29
N SER A 330 38.92 13.62 16.62
CA SER A 330 39.96 13.20 17.57
C SER A 330 40.09 11.67 17.67
N GLY A 331 41.26 11.17 18.11
CA GLY A 331 41.61 9.74 18.10
C GLY A 331 40.69 8.83 18.92
N THR A 332 40.10 9.34 20.00
CA THR A 332 39.15 8.59 20.85
C THR A 332 37.78 8.40 20.20
N GLU A 333 37.38 9.31 19.32
CA GLU A 333 36.10 9.26 18.61
C GLU A 333 36.16 8.29 17.42
N LYS A 334 37.30 8.26 16.73
CA LYS A 334 37.59 7.24 15.71
C LYS A 334 37.59 5.82 16.30
N ALA A 335 38.14 5.64 17.50
CA ALA A 335 38.14 4.33 18.18
C ALA A 335 36.72 3.85 18.54
N LYS A 336 35.83 4.74 18.98
CA LYS A 336 34.41 4.40 19.26
C LYS A 336 33.66 4.03 17.99
N ILE A 337 33.87 4.76 16.89
CA ILE A 337 33.25 4.46 15.59
C ILE A 337 33.79 3.12 15.05
N CYS A 338 35.09 2.86 15.18
CA CYS A 338 35.70 1.60 14.77
C CYS A 338 35.15 0.40 15.58
N GLY A 339 34.92 0.58 16.89
CA GLY A 339 34.29 -0.44 17.72
C GLY A 339 32.83 -0.74 17.35
N ILE A 340 32.07 0.29 16.97
CA ILE A 340 30.69 0.15 16.47
C ILE A 340 30.69 -0.55 15.11
N LEU A 341 31.62 -0.19 14.21
CA LEU A 341 31.78 -0.84 12.90
C LEU A 341 32.16 -2.32 13.04
N HIS A 342 33.10 -2.65 13.93
CA HIS A 342 33.50 -4.04 14.17
C HIS A 342 32.37 -4.89 14.77
N GLN A 343 31.57 -4.33 15.69
CA GLN A 343 30.37 -5.01 16.20
C GLN A 343 29.29 -5.19 15.13
N SER A 344 29.14 -4.22 14.22
CA SER A 344 28.19 -4.32 13.10
C SER A 344 28.61 -5.35 12.06
N GLU A 345 29.90 -5.47 11.80
CA GLU A 345 30.48 -6.48 10.90
C GLU A 345 30.28 -7.89 11.46
N THR A 346 30.52 -8.07 12.77
CA THR A 346 30.26 -9.34 13.47
C THR A 346 28.77 -9.72 13.42
N MET A 347 27.87 -8.72 13.50
CA MET A 347 26.42 -8.92 13.37
C MET A 347 26.01 -9.31 11.94
N LEU A 348 26.57 -8.65 10.92
CA LEU A 348 26.35 -8.99 9.51
C LEU A 348 26.83 -10.40 9.18
N GLN A 349 27.99 -10.81 9.71
CA GLN A 349 28.50 -12.18 9.58
C GLN A 349 27.58 -13.21 10.25
N THR A 350 26.99 -12.87 11.41
CA THR A 350 26.03 -13.74 12.10
C THR A 350 24.72 -13.88 11.31
N LEU A 351 24.22 -12.79 10.70
CA LEU A 351 23.04 -12.84 9.81
C LEU A 351 23.33 -13.65 8.54
N ALA A 352 24.50 -13.48 7.93
CA ALA A 352 24.91 -14.23 6.74
C ALA A 352 25.04 -15.73 7.01
N ALA A 353 25.66 -16.11 8.14
CA ALA A 353 25.77 -17.50 8.58
C ALA A 353 24.38 -18.12 8.85
N THR A 354 23.46 -17.35 9.46
CA THR A 354 22.08 -17.78 9.71
C THR A 354 21.31 -17.98 8.40
N SER A 355 21.50 -17.08 7.41
CA SER A 355 20.91 -17.21 6.08
C SER A 355 21.43 -18.43 5.31
N GLN A 356 22.73 -18.74 5.42
CA GLN A 356 23.31 -19.93 4.79
C GLN A 356 22.82 -21.24 5.42
N LEU A 357 22.67 -21.27 6.75
CA LEU A 357 22.06 -22.41 7.46
C LEU A 357 20.61 -22.64 7.03
N MET A 358 19.83 -21.56 6.86
CA MET A 358 18.45 -21.62 6.37
C MET A 358 18.36 -22.12 4.92
N SER A 359 19.31 -21.73 4.06
CA SER A 359 19.39 -22.22 2.68
C SER A 359 19.71 -23.71 2.61
N LYS A 360 20.58 -24.23 3.49
CA LYS A 360 20.91 -25.67 3.54
C LYS A 360 19.74 -26.51 4.06
N CYS A 361 18.96 -26.00 5.03
CA CYS A 361 17.74 -26.70 5.49
C CYS A 361 16.63 -26.72 4.43
N SER A 362 16.62 -25.79 3.47
CA SER A 362 15.65 -25.78 2.36
C SER A 362 15.97 -26.77 1.24
N THR A 363 17.21 -27.27 1.16
CA THR A 363 17.64 -28.19 0.10
C THR A 363 17.53 -29.66 0.48
N ASP A 364 17.34 -29.99 1.76
CA ASP A 364 17.28 -31.37 2.26
C ASP A 364 15.85 -31.96 2.38
N SER A 365 14.84 -31.32 1.79
CA SER A 365 13.51 -31.92 1.70
C SER A 365 13.42 -32.95 0.56
N THR A 366 14.03 -34.13 0.77
CA THR A 366 13.62 -35.35 0.06
C THR A 366 12.27 -35.85 0.61
N PRO A 367 11.34 -36.33 -0.23
CA PRO A 367 10.02 -36.70 0.22
C PRO A 367 10.04 -38.11 0.83
N PHE A 368 10.15 -38.20 2.16
CA PHE A 368 9.81 -39.44 2.88
C PHE A 368 8.28 -39.55 2.99
N LEU A 369 7.66 -40.07 1.93
CA LEU A 369 6.36 -40.73 2.02
C LEU A 369 6.61 -42.17 2.47
N HIS A 370 6.53 -42.44 3.78
CA HIS A 370 5.89 -43.64 4.35
C HIS A 370 6.01 -43.66 5.88
N SER A 371 4.90 -44.04 6.53
CA SER A 371 4.71 -44.30 7.96
C SER A 371 4.70 -43.11 8.93
N GLY A 372 3.49 -42.62 9.23
CA GLY A 372 2.95 -42.51 10.60
C GLY A 372 3.73 -41.85 11.75
N GLN A 373 4.79 -41.09 11.54
CA GLN A 373 5.48 -40.35 12.62
C GLN A 373 5.40 -38.83 12.42
N GLU A 374 5.04 -38.10 13.49
CA GLU A 374 4.98 -36.64 13.53
C GLU A 374 6.33 -35.98 13.19
N PRO A 375 6.34 -34.82 12.51
CA PRO A 375 7.59 -34.12 12.19
C PRO A 375 8.24 -33.46 13.42
N VAL A 376 9.57 -33.50 13.39
CA VAL A 376 10.57 -33.39 14.46
C VAL A 376 10.63 -31.99 15.15
N PRO A 377 11.00 -31.90 16.46
CA PRO A 377 11.01 -30.66 17.28
C PRO A 377 12.00 -29.54 16.87
N THR A 378 12.76 -29.73 15.79
CA THR A 378 13.95 -28.89 15.48
C THR A 378 13.57 -27.52 14.89
N THR A 379 12.50 -27.44 14.10
CA THR A 379 12.02 -26.18 13.48
C THR A 379 11.39 -25.24 14.50
N THR A 380 10.60 -25.76 15.44
CA THR A 380 10.00 -24.99 16.55
C THR A 380 11.09 -24.47 17.50
N PHE A 381 12.14 -25.26 17.74
CA PHE A 381 13.28 -24.86 18.56
C PHE A 381 14.12 -23.75 17.90
N LEU A 382 14.33 -23.80 16.58
CA LEU A 382 15.01 -22.73 15.84
C LEU A 382 14.19 -21.43 15.80
N LEU A 383 12.87 -21.50 15.59
CA LEU A 383 11.98 -20.34 15.61
C LEU A 383 11.94 -19.65 16.98
N ALA A 384 11.94 -20.42 18.06
CA ALA A 384 12.01 -19.90 19.43
C ALA A 384 13.36 -19.21 19.72
N LYS A 385 14.47 -19.74 19.19
CA LYS A 385 15.78 -19.09 19.30
C LYS A 385 15.86 -17.80 18.47
N LEU A 386 15.33 -17.79 17.25
CA LEU A 386 15.29 -16.60 16.38
C LEU A 386 14.45 -15.48 16.98
N SER A 387 13.29 -15.81 17.55
CA SER A 387 12.43 -14.84 18.25
C SER A 387 13.14 -14.23 19.47
N LYS A 388 13.88 -15.05 20.24
CA LYS A 388 14.69 -14.57 21.36
C LYS A 388 15.84 -13.66 20.90
N VAL A 389 16.51 -13.98 19.79
CA VAL A 389 17.57 -13.14 19.21
C VAL A 389 17.00 -11.80 18.74
N ALA A 390 15.85 -11.78 18.07
CA ALA A 390 15.18 -10.54 17.65
C ALA A 390 14.75 -9.66 18.84
N ILE A 391 14.25 -10.26 19.92
CA ILE A 391 13.88 -9.54 21.16
C ILE A 391 15.12 -8.97 21.87
N LEU A 392 16.19 -9.76 21.97
CA LEU A 392 17.46 -9.29 22.55
C LEU A 392 18.09 -8.19 21.69
N PHE A 393 17.99 -8.27 20.37
CA PHE A 393 18.42 -7.25 19.41
C PHE A 393 17.67 -5.93 19.63
N LYS A 394 16.33 -5.99 19.74
CA LYS A 394 15.47 -4.82 19.99
C LYS A 394 15.77 -4.16 21.34
N ARG A 395 16.04 -4.96 22.38
CA ARG A 395 16.41 -4.48 23.72
C ARG A 395 17.84 -3.92 23.80
N ALA A 396 18.78 -4.38 22.99
CA ALA A 396 20.17 -3.92 23.01
C ALA A 396 20.39 -2.65 22.19
N LEU A 397 19.71 -2.49 21.05
CA LEU A 397 19.82 -1.28 20.21
C LEU A 397 19.09 -0.07 20.79
N HIS A 398 17.92 -0.27 21.41
CA HIS A 398 17.05 0.83 21.85
C HIS A 398 17.70 1.78 22.88
N PRO A 399 18.38 1.31 23.95
CA PRO A 399 19.02 2.20 24.92
C PRO A 399 20.24 2.92 24.34
N LYS A 400 21.00 2.24 23.48
CA LYS A 400 22.23 2.79 22.88
C LYS A 400 21.93 3.83 21.81
N MET A 401 20.86 3.65 21.03
CA MET A 401 20.32 4.67 20.12
C MET A 401 19.83 5.91 20.87
N LEU A 402 19.11 5.74 21.99
CA LEU A 402 18.63 6.86 22.81
C LEU A 402 19.79 7.67 23.43
N ILE A 403 20.86 7.02 23.88
CA ILE A 403 22.06 7.69 24.38
C ILE A 403 22.77 8.47 23.26
N LEU A 404 22.83 7.92 22.05
CA LEU A 404 23.43 8.57 20.89
C LEU A 404 22.61 9.79 20.43
N ILE A 405 21.28 9.69 20.43
CA ILE A 405 20.37 10.80 20.11
C ILE A 405 20.45 11.89 21.19
N GLY A 406 20.54 11.50 22.47
CA GLY A 406 20.70 12.44 23.58
C GLY A 406 22.03 13.20 23.54
N THR A 407 23.12 12.53 23.18
CA THR A 407 24.44 13.19 23.01
C THR A 407 24.50 14.08 21.77
N MET A 408 23.78 13.77 20.70
CA MET A 408 23.67 14.66 19.54
C MET A 408 22.82 15.92 19.82
N ARG A 409 21.74 15.83 20.61
CA ARG A 409 20.96 17.02 21.02
C ARG A 409 21.75 17.99 21.89
N HIS A 410 22.66 17.48 22.73
CA HIS A 410 23.43 18.32 23.64
C HIS A 410 24.55 19.14 22.95
N HIS A 411 24.93 18.82 21.72
CA HIS A 411 25.94 19.53 20.92
C HIS A 411 25.36 20.38 19.78
N SER A 412 24.05 20.37 19.56
CA SER A 412 23.37 21.34 18.69
C SER A 412 22.82 22.55 19.44
N ILE A 413 22.92 22.57 20.78
CA ILE A 413 22.45 23.65 21.66
C ILE A 413 23.65 24.41 22.31
N THR A 414 24.89 24.03 22.01
CA THR A 414 26.12 24.74 22.38
C THR A 414 26.96 24.93 21.14
#